data_AF-A0A8S2FX45-F1
#
_entry.id   AF-A0A8S2FX45-F1
#
_cell.length_a   1.000
_cell.length_b   1.000
_cell.length_c   1.000
_cell.angle_alpha   90.00
_cell.angle_beta   90.00
_cell.angle_gamma   90.00
#
_symmetry.space_group_name_H-M   'P 1'
#
loop_
_entity.id
_entity.type
_entity.pdbx_description
1 polymer ?
#
loop_
_entity_poly.entity_id
_entity_poly.type
_entity_poly.pdbx_seq_one_letter_code
_entity_poly.pdbx_strand_id
1 'polypeptide(L)'
;MGKLPARNGVCANNTVYNVHSLYDPSAAGIYVDGGRNITIQYNEVWGLDVGIEIGAENKGVVVSQVQVLNNYVHDNDYWGLAFGGYDVK
;
A
#
# COMPACT_ATOMS: atom_id res chain seq x y z
N MET A 1 -3.18 -18.02 -17.16
CA MET A 1 -2.35 -16.90 -17.62
C MET A 1 -2.47 -15.81 -16.55
N GLY A 2 -1.46 -15.64 -15.68
CA GLY A 2 -1.57 -14.76 -14.51
C GLY A 2 -1.69 -13.30 -14.92
N LYS A 3 -2.61 -12.55 -14.30
CA LYS A 3 -2.69 -11.10 -14.52
C LYS A 3 -1.35 -10.47 -14.13
N LEU A 4 -0.80 -9.67 -15.03
CA LEU A 4 0.38 -8.86 -14.72
C LEU A 4 -0.05 -7.79 -13.69
N PRO A 5 0.73 -7.55 -12.62
CA PRO A 5 0.39 -6.51 -11.66
C PRO A 5 0.50 -5.12 -12.29
N ALA A 6 -0.10 -4.11 -11.64
CA ALA A 6 -0.19 -2.74 -12.16
C ALA A 6 1.19 -2.11 -12.42
N ARG A 7 1.28 -1.25 -13.45
CA ARG A 7 2.53 -0.60 -13.89
C ARG A 7 2.31 0.87 -14.25
N ASN A 8 3.32 1.71 -14.04
CA ASN A 8 3.38 3.11 -14.53
C ASN A 8 2.17 3.98 -14.08
N GLY A 9 1.71 3.79 -12.85
CA GLY A 9 0.51 4.43 -12.32
C GLY A 9 0.80 5.57 -11.34
N VAL A 10 -0.17 6.45 -11.16
CA VAL A 10 -0.13 7.53 -10.17
C VAL A 10 -1.38 7.45 -9.30
N CYS A 11 -1.20 7.40 -7.99
CA CYS A 11 -2.25 7.52 -6.98
C CYS A 11 -2.05 8.83 -6.23
N ALA A 12 -2.86 9.85 -6.53
CA ALA A 12 -2.62 11.18 -6.00
C ALA A 12 -3.87 11.99 -5.68
N ASN A 13 -3.75 12.90 -4.71
CA ASN A 13 -4.79 13.84 -4.28
C ASN A 13 -6.06 13.14 -3.77
N ASN A 14 -5.91 12.02 -3.08
CA ASN A 14 -7.02 11.30 -2.47
C ASN A 14 -7.08 11.55 -0.96
N THR A 15 -8.28 11.35 -0.42
CA THR A 15 -8.58 11.31 1.01
C THR A 15 -9.03 9.88 1.34
N VAL A 16 -8.27 9.17 2.18
CA VAL A 16 -8.55 7.77 2.53
C VAL A 16 -8.59 7.64 4.04
N TYR A 17 -9.71 7.18 4.59
CA TYR A 17 -9.88 7.18 6.05
C TYR A 17 -10.82 6.11 6.57
N ASN A 18 -10.64 5.73 7.84
CA ASN A 18 -11.54 4.86 8.61
C ASN A 18 -11.76 3.49 7.94
N VAL A 19 -10.67 2.83 7.57
CA VAL A 19 -10.67 1.50 6.92
C VAL A 19 -9.99 0.49 7.85
N HIS A 20 -10.75 -0.51 8.26
CA HIS A 20 -10.30 -1.57 9.17
C HIS A 20 -10.73 -2.94 8.67
N SER A 21 -9.88 -3.95 8.84
CA SER A 21 -10.24 -5.32 8.56
C SER A 21 -11.06 -5.90 9.71
N LEU A 22 -12.00 -6.78 9.37
CA LEU A 22 -12.90 -7.41 10.35
C LEU A 22 -12.23 -8.56 11.12
N TYR A 23 -11.11 -9.08 10.62
CA TYR A 23 -10.54 -10.34 11.08
C TYR A 23 -9.14 -10.19 11.66
N ASP A 24 -8.38 -9.21 11.17
CA ASP A 24 -7.01 -8.92 11.57
C ASP A 24 -6.69 -7.44 11.34
N PRO A 25 -5.67 -6.87 12.01
CA PRO A 25 -5.30 -5.47 11.79
C PRO A 25 -4.40 -5.32 10.56
N SER A 26 -4.92 -5.63 9.38
CA SER A 26 -4.14 -5.68 8.13
C SER A 26 -4.67 -4.77 7.02
N ALA A 27 -5.75 -4.01 7.25
CA ALA A 27 -6.33 -3.20 6.18
C ALA A 27 -5.47 -1.97 5.87
N ALA A 28 -4.71 -2.06 4.79
CA ALA A 28 -4.01 -0.92 4.20
C ALA A 28 -4.95 -0.02 3.40
N GLY A 29 -4.85 1.30 3.58
CA GLY A 29 -5.64 2.28 2.82
C GLY A 29 -5.21 2.39 1.37
N ILE A 30 -3.90 2.42 1.14
CA ILE A 30 -3.31 2.37 -0.20
C ILE A 30 -2.30 1.23 -0.21
N TYR A 31 -2.56 0.18 -0.98
CA TYR A 31 -1.66 -0.95 -1.12
C TYR A 31 -1.19 -1.12 -2.56
N VAL A 32 0.13 -1.17 -2.76
CA VAL A 32 0.75 -1.64 -4.01
C VAL A 32 1.18 -3.09 -3.85
N ASP A 33 0.37 -4.02 -4.37
CA ASP A 33 0.70 -5.45 -4.43
C ASP A 33 1.39 -5.80 -5.77
N GLY A 34 2.69 -6.08 -5.71
CA GLY A 34 3.51 -6.52 -6.84
C GLY A 34 3.69 -5.49 -7.96
N GLY A 35 3.31 -4.23 -7.71
CA GLY A 35 3.33 -3.13 -8.67
C GLY A 35 4.76 -2.68 -9.06
N ARG A 36 4.87 -1.95 -10.18
CA ARG A 36 6.14 -1.32 -10.56
C ARG A 36 5.97 0.04 -11.20
N ASN A 37 6.89 0.97 -10.93
CA ASN A 37 6.84 2.36 -11.41
C ASN A 37 5.52 3.03 -11.00
N ILE A 38 5.24 3.03 -9.71
CA ILE A 38 4.01 3.64 -9.16
C ILE A 38 4.43 4.85 -8.32
N THR A 39 3.75 5.98 -8.49
CA THR A 39 3.92 7.15 -7.63
C THR A 39 2.66 7.34 -6.78
N ILE A 40 2.81 7.28 -5.46
CA ILE A 40 1.77 7.60 -4.48
C ILE A 40 2.10 8.96 -3.89
N GLN A 41 1.31 9.99 -4.17
CA GLN A 41 1.67 11.35 -3.76
C GLN A 41 0.50 12.25 -3.38
N TYR A 42 0.73 13.18 -2.44
CA TYR A 42 -0.26 14.19 -2.06
C TYR A 42 -1.60 13.60 -1.59
N ASN A 43 -1.59 12.41 -0.99
CA ASN A 43 -2.77 11.83 -0.36
C ASN A 43 -2.79 12.15 1.13
N GLU A 44 -4.00 12.27 1.69
CA GLU A 44 -4.25 12.33 3.13
C GLU A 44 -4.85 11.00 3.58
N VAL A 45 -4.19 10.32 4.53
CA VAL A 45 -4.48 8.92 4.90
C VAL A 45 -4.46 8.75 6.42
N TRP A 46 -5.60 8.40 7.04
CA TRP A 46 -5.71 8.33 8.51
C TRP A 46 -6.83 7.46 9.09
N GLY A 47 -6.65 7.00 10.33
CA GLY A 47 -7.62 6.14 11.01
C GLY A 47 -7.76 4.78 10.33
N LEU A 48 -6.65 4.14 9.95
CA LEU A 48 -6.64 2.80 9.38
C LEU A 48 -5.84 1.84 10.25
N ASP A 49 -6.01 0.53 10.02
CA ASP A 49 -5.06 -0.45 10.56
C ASP A 49 -3.65 -0.14 10.05
N VAL A 50 -3.51 -0.01 8.72
CA VAL A 50 -2.27 0.32 8.02
C VAL A 50 -2.53 1.49 7.05
N GLY A 51 -1.67 2.51 7.07
CA GLY A 51 -1.82 3.68 6.20
C GLY A 51 -1.54 3.35 4.73
N ILE A 52 -0.26 3.24 4.39
CA ILE A 52 0.21 2.89 3.04
C ILE A 52 1.08 1.63 3.14
N GLU A 53 0.83 0.65 2.29
CA GLU A 53 1.63 -0.58 2.21
C GLU A 53 2.24 -0.77 0.83
N ILE A 54 3.50 -1.19 0.80
CA ILE A 54 4.23 -1.54 -0.42
C ILE A 54 4.76 -2.97 -0.29
N GLY A 55 4.27 -3.87 -1.13
CA GLY A 55 4.58 -5.29 -0.98
C GLY A 55 4.24 -6.16 -2.18
N ALA A 56 4.36 -7.47 -2.01
CA ALA A 56 3.93 -8.44 -3.00
C ALA A 56 3.48 -9.72 -2.30
N GLU A 57 2.24 -10.16 -2.51
CA GLU A 57 1.70 -11.35 -1.83
C GLU A 57 1.97 -12.64 -2.61
N ASN A 58 2.31 -12.51 -3.88
CA ASN A 58 2.46 -13.63 -4.80
C ASN A 58 3.92 -14.06 -4.93
N LYS A 59 4.18 -15.37 -4.75
CA LYS A 59 5.51 -15.95 -4.95
C LYS A 59 6.07 -15.62 -6.34
N GLY A 60 7.30 -15.11 -6.37
CA GLY A 60 7.98 -14.74 -7.61
C GLY A 60 7.54 -13.41 -8.21
N VAL A 61 6.67 -12.66 -7.53
CA VAL A 61 6.32 -11.29 -7.89
C VAL A 61 7.15 -10.34 -7.03
N VAL A 62 7.73 -9.32 -7.67
CA VAL A 62 8.59 -8.32 -7.02
C VAL A 62 8.00 -6.94 -7.24
N VAL A 63 7.72 -6.25 -6.13
CA VAL A 63 7.40 -4.81 -6.14
C VAL A 63 8.70 -4.02 -6.33
N SER A 64 8.67 -3.00 -7.20
CA SER A 64 9.89 -2.21 -7.48
C SER A 64 9.58 -0.81 -7.98
N GLN A 65 10.49 0.13 -7.72
CA GLN A 65 10.39 1.50 -8.23
C GLN A 65 9.06 2.18 -7.85
N VAL A 66 8.63 1.98 -6.60
CA VAL A 66 7.48 2.68 -6.03
C VAL A 66 7.99 3.91 -5.28
N GLN A 67 7.40 5.07 -5.54
CA GLN A 67 7.71 6.32 -4.87
C GLN A 67 6.51 6.74 -4.02
N VAL A 68 6.74 7.07 -2.74
CA VAL A 68 5.72 7.58 -1.81
C VAL A 68 6.15 8.98 -1.40
N LEU A 69 5.51 10.02 -1.96
CA LEU A 69 5.99 11.41 -1.90
C LEU A 69 4.93 12.35 -1.35
N ASN A 70 5.26 13.18 -0.35
CA ASN A 70 4.39 14.26 0.13
C ASN A 70 2.95 13.81 0.52
N ASN A 71 2.80 12.61 1.08
CA ASN A 71 1.53 12.16 1.64
C ASN A 71 1.47 12.59 3.11
N TYR A 72 0.28 13.00 3.58
CA TYR A 72 0.04 13.23 5.00
C TYR A 72 -0.61 11.98 5.60
N VAL A 73 0.20 11.21 6.33
CA VAL A 73 -0.22 9.91 6.88
C VAL A 73 -0.13 9.98 8.39
N HIS A 74 -1.26 9.87 9.08
CA HIS A 74 -1.35 10.12 10.52
C HIS A 74 -2.45 9.27 11.16
N ASP A 75 -2.45 9.18 12.50
CA ASP A 75 -3.51 8.56 13.31
C ASP A 75 -3.96 7.16 12.82
N ASN A 76 -3.01 6.33 12.38
CA ASN A 76 -3.26 4.92 12.05
C ASN A 76 -2.98 4.05 13.28
N ASP A 77 -3.70 2.94 13.41
CA ASP A 77 -3.68 2.09 14.61
C ASP A 77 -2.35 1.32 14.75
N TYR A 78 -1.75 0.88 13.64
CA TYR A 78 -0.51 0.10 13.65
C TYR A 78 0.64 0.81 12.92
N TRP A 79 0.63 0.80 11.59
CA TRP A 79 1.73 1.33 10.79
C TRP A 79 1.23 2.41 9.83
N GLY A 80 1.87 3.59 9.85
CA GLY A 80 1.61 4.62 8.85
C GLY A 80 2.14 4.23 7.47
N LEU A 81 3.31 3.61 7.41
CA LEU A 81 3.92 3.12 6.18
C LEU A 81 4.55 1.75 6.43
N ALA A 82 4.10 0.75 5.68
CA ALA A 82 4.57 -0.62 5.78
C ALA A 82 5.28 -1.09 4.50
N PHE A 83 6.30 -1.92 4.69
CA PHE A 83 7.01 -2.62 3.63
C PHE A 83 7.11 -4.10 4.01
N GLY A 84 6.78 -4.98 3.08
CA GLY A 84 6.75 -6.41 3.37
C GLY A 84 6.21 -7.19 2.20
N GLY A 85 6.08 -8.50 2.34
CA GLY A 85 5.54 -9.32 1.27
C GLY A 85 5.66 -10.79 1.60
N TYR A 86 5.36 -11.61 0.60
CA TYR A 86 5.37 -13.06 0.65
C TYR A 86 6.65 -13.59 1.30
N ASP A 87 6.49 -14.24 2.45
CA ASP A 87 7.51 -15.02 3.11
C ASP A 87 7.25 -16.51 2.82
N VAL A 88 8.28 -17.21 2.33
CA VAL A 88 8.28 -18.67 2.29
C VAL A 88 8.61 -19.15 3.69
N LYS A 89 7.62 -19.16 4.59
CA LYS A 89 7.78 -19.93 5.83
C LYS A 89 8.11 -21.39 5.52
#